data_AF-A0AA44A5S4-F1
#
_entry.id   AF-A0AA44A5S4-F1
#
_cell.length_a   1.000
_cell.length_b   1.000
_cell.length_c   1.000
_cell.angle_alpha   90.00
_cell.angle_beta   90.00
_cell.angle_gamma   90.00
#
_symmetry.space_group_name_H-M   'P 1'
#
loop_
_entity.id
_entity.type
_entity.pdbx_description
1 polymer ?
#
loop_
_entity_poly.entity_id
_entity_poly.type
_entity_poly.pdbx_seq_one_letter_code
_entity_poly.pdbx_strand_id
1 'polypeptide(L)'
;MEWSQIFHDITTKHDFKAMHDFLEKEYSTAIVYPDRENIYQAFDLTPFENIKVVILGQDPYHGPNQAHGLAFSVQPNAKFPPSLRNMYKELADDIGCVRQTPHLQDWAREGVLLLNTVLTVRQGEANSHRDI
;
A
#
# COMPACT_ATOMS: atom_id res chain seq x y z
N MET A 1 -4.58 4.85 -20.94
CA MET A 1 -5.42 3.92 -20.18
C MET A 1 -5.42 4.40 -18.75
N GLU A 2 -6.60 4.68 -18.21
CA GLU A 2 -6.75 5.22 -16.85
C GLU A 2 -7.10 4.11 -15.87
N TRP A 3 -6.67 4.24 -14.60
CA TRP A 3 -7.04 3.29 -13.55
C TRP A 3 -8.55 3.14 -13.40
N SER A 4 -9.32 4.22 -13.56
CA SER A 4 -10.78 4.21 -13.50
C SER A 4 -11.41 3.28 -14.56
N GLN A 5 -10.85 3.23 -15.77
CA GLN A 5 -11.32 2.33 -16.83
C GLN A 5 -11.03 0.88 -16.48
N ILE A 6 -9.81 0.61 -15.99
CA ILE A 6 -9.39 -0.73 -15.57
C ILE A 6 -10.26 -1.24 -14.41
N PHE A 7 -10.48 -0.42 -13.38
CA PHE A 7 -11.33 -0.79 -12.25
C PHE A 7 -12.78 -0.99 -12.67
N HIS A 8 -13.32 -0.17 -13.56
CA HIS A 8 -14.64 -0.40 -14.12
C HIS A 8 -14.75 -1.76 -14.81
N ASP A 9 -13.77 -2.12 -15.65
CA ASP A 9 -13.75 -3.41 -16.33
C ASP A 9 -13.61 -4.60 -15.37
N ILE A 10 -12.87 -4.44 -14.26
CA ILE A 10 -12.72 -5.49 -13.24
C ILE A 10 -14.02 -5.65 -12.43
N THR A 11 -14.57 -4.54 -11.95
CA THR A 11 -15.79 -4.51 -11.12
C THR A 11 -17.05 -4.95 -11.85
N THR A 12 -17.07 -4.90 -13.19
CA THR A 12 -18.17 -5.45 -14.01
C THR A 12 -18.07 -6.96 -14.24
N LYS A 13 -16.87 -7.55 -14.08
CA LYS A 13 -16.62 -8.98 -14.33
C LYS A 13 -16.64 -9.84 -13.05
N HIS A 14 -16.53 -9.21 -11.88
CA HIS A 14 -16.44 -9.90 -10.60
C HIS A 14 -17.38 -9.28 -9.57
N ASP A 15 -17.93 -10.12 -8.68
CA ASP A 15 -18.76 -9.66 -7.57
C ASP A 15 -17.89 -9.31 -6.36
N PHE A 16 -17.85 -8.02 -6.01
CA PHE A 16 -17.12 -7.49 -4.86
C PHE A 16 -18.02 -7.24 -3.64
N LYS A 17 -19.31 -7.59 -3.70
CA LYS A 17 -20.27 -7.27 -2.64
C LYS A 17 -19.85 -7.86 -1.28
N ALA A 18 -19.38 -9.11 -1.27
CA ALA A 18 -18.94 -9.77 -0.04
C ALA A 18 -17.73 -9.07 0.59
N MET A 19 -16.72 -8.70 -0.23
CA MET A 19 -15.54 -7.94 0.20
C MET A 19 -15.96 -6.56 0.73
N HIS A 20 -16.88 -5.87 0.04
CA HIS A 20 -17.37 -4.57 0.47
C HIS A 20 -18.11 -4.64 1.81
N ASP A 21 -19.08 -5.55 1.94
CA ASP A 21 -19.84 -5.76 3.18
C ASP A 21 -18.92 -6.13 4.35
N PHE A 22 -17.88 -6.95 4.08
CA PHE A 22 -16.85 -7.27 5.06
C PHE A 22 -16.07 -6.02 5.51
N LEU A 23 -15.57 -5.21 4.57
CA LEU A 23 -14.77 -4.03 4.90
C LEU A 23 -15.60 -2.98 5.65
N GLU A 24 -16.85 -2.75 5.28
CA GLU A 24 -17.74 -1.85 6.02
C GLU A 24 -17.94 -2.30 7.47
N LYS A 25 -18.09 -3.61 7.69
CA LYS A 25 -18.17 -4.16 9.03
C LYS A 25 -16.86 -3.99 9.80
N GLU A 26 -15.71 -4.31 9.21
CA GLU A 26 -14.42 -4.18 9.89
C GLU A 26 -14.12 -2.73 10.28
N TYR A 27 -14.27 -1.77 9.36
CA TYR A 27 -14.02 -0.35 9.66
C TYR A 27 -15.00 0.23 10.69
N SER A 28 -16.18 -0.37 10.88
CA SER A 28 -17.15 0.05 11.91
C SER A 28 -16.97 -0.65 13.26
N THR A 29 -16.22 -1.74 13.33
CA THR A 29 -16.11 -2.58 14.55
C THR A 29 -14.68 -2.76 15.06
N ALA A 30 -13.68 -2.45 14.26
CA ALA A 30 -12.27 -2.60 14.59
C ALA A 30 -11.44 -1.43 14.03
N ILE A 31 -10.18 -1.34 14.46
CA ILE A 31 -9.21 -0.43 13.86
C ILE A 31 -8.55 -1.16 12.68
N VAL A 32 -8.73 -0.61 11.49
CA VAL A 32 -8.21 -1.14 10.23
C VAL A 32 -7.26 -0.13 9.61
N TYR A 33 -6.15 -0.62 9.05
CA TYR A 33 -5.18 0.19 8.32
C TYR A 33 -5.09 -0.22 6.84
N PRO A 34 -4.76 0.72 5.95
CA PRO A 34 -4.67 2.16 6.20
C PRO A 34 -6.07 2.78 6.43
N ASP A 35 -6.15 4.08 6.70
CA ASP A 35 -7.42 4.79 6.70
C ASP A 35 -8.15 4.61 5.36
N ARG A 36 -9.48 4.59 5.38
CA ARG A 36 -10.32 4.20 4.24
C ARG A 36 -10.05 5.01 2.96
N GLU A 37 -9.72 6.28 3.11
CA GLU A 37 -9.35 7.19 2.01
C GLU A 37 -8.01 6.86 1.36
N ASN A 38 -7.12 6.17 2.07
CA ASN A 38 -5.77 5.85 1.62
C ASN A 38 -5.64 4.43 1.05
N ILE A 39 -6.71 3.62 1.00
CA ILE A 39 -6.66 2.22 0.51
C ILE A 39 -6.07 2.15 -0.92
N TYR A 40 -6.42 3.12 -1.77
CA TYR A 40 -6.06 3.13 -3.19
C TYR A 40 -4.95 4.13 -3.54
N GLN A 41 -4.27 4.70 -2.54
CA GLN A 41 -3.27 5.76 -2.69
C GLN A 41 -2.15 5.42 -3.69
N ALA A 42 -1.75 4.14 -3.80
CA ALA A 42 -0.73 3.70 -4.77
C ALA A 42 -1.13 3.98 -6.22
N PHE A 43 -2.42 3.80 -6.55
CA PHE A 43 -2.97 4.03 -7.87
C PHE A 43 -3.13 5.52 -8.16
N ASP A 44 -3.53 6.31 -7.16
CA ASP A 44 -3.67 7.76 -7.28
C ASP A 44 -2.33 8.46 -7.51
N LEU A 45 -1.28 7.99 -6.83
CA LEU A 45 0.07 8.55 -6.95
C LEU A 45 0.83 8.07 -8.19
N THR A 46 0.43 6.93 -8.75
CA THR A 46 1.11 6.29 -9.89
C THR A 46 0.10 6.03 -11.02
N PRO A 47 -0.18 7.03 -11.87
CA PRO A 47 -1.08 6.85 -13.01
C PRO A 47 -0.63 5.68 -13.89
N PHE A 48 -1.59 4.93 -14.42
CA PHE A 48 -1.30 3.68 -15.14
C PHE A 48 -0.28 3.83 -16.28
N GLU A 49 -0.38 4.91 -17.06
CA GLU A 49 0.55 5.19 -18.16
C GLU A 49 1.97 5.58 -17.70
N ASN A 50 2.12 6.00 -16.45
CA ASN A 50 3.40 6.44 -15.88
C ASN A 50 4.15 5.32 -15.16
N ILE A 51 3.58 4.11 -15.05
CA ILE A 51 4.21 2.98 -14.37
C ILE A 51 5.46 2.56 -15.13
N LYS A 52 6.59 2.53 -14.41
CA LYS A 52 7.89 2.04 -14.90
C LYS A 52 8.35 0.79 -14.15
N VAL A 53 8.05 0.73 -12.85
CA VAL A 53 8.45 -0.34 -11.94
C VAL A 53 7.26 -0.69 -11.05
N VAL A 54 7.10 -1.98 -10.75
CA VAL A 54 6.13 -2.46 -9.76
C VAL A 54 6.90 -3.15 -8.63
N ILE A 55 6.67 -2.70 -7.40
CA ILE A 55 7.21 -3.33 -6.19
C ILE A 55 6.02 -3.87 -5.40
N LEU A 56 6.01 -5.19 -5.21
CA LEU A 56 4.93 -5.89 -4.52
C LEU A 56 5.28 -6.13 -3.05
N GLY A 57 4.41 -5.64 -2.17
CA GLY A 57 4.36 -6.02 -0.77
C GLY A 57 3.23 -7.03 -0.48
N GLN A 58 3.14 -7.50 0.75
CA GLN A 58 2.16 -8.51 1.16
C GLN A 58 0.86 -7.85 1.64
N ASP A 59 0.88 -7.30 2.85
CA ASP A 59 -0.19 -6.56 3.51
C ASP A 59 0.34 -5.23 4.08
N PRO A 60 -0.54 -4.27 4.43
CA PRO A 60 -0.11 -3.02 5.04
C PRO A 60 0.53 -3.25 6.42
N TYR A 61 1.31 -2.28 6.89
CA TYR A 61 1.74 -2.29 8.28
C TYR A 61 0.53 -2.16 9.22
N HIS A 62 0.47 -3.03 10.22
CA HIS A 62 -0.66 -3.17 11.15
C HIS A 62 -0.53 -2.34 12.44
N GLY A 63 0.41 -1.39 12.49
CA GLY A 63 0.64 -0.50 13.63
C GLY A 63 0.12 0.93 13.39
N PRO A 64 -0.17 1.67 14.48
CA PRO A 64 -0.72 3.01 14.39
C PRO A 64 0.21 3.97 13.65
N ASN A 65 -0.38 4.81 12.79
CA ASN A 65 0.31 5.82 11.98
C ASN A 65 1.43 5.25 11.08
N GLN A 66 1.38 3.97 10.71
CA GLN A 66 2.36 3.38 9.80
C GLN A 66 1.88 3.39 8.35
N ALA A 67 0.86 2.59 8.04
CA ALA A 67 0.38 2.41 6.67
C ALA A 67 -0.40 3.63 6.16
N HIS A 68 -0.19 3.95 4.89
CA HIS A 68 -0.88 5.03 4.18
C HIS A 68 -1.15 4.67 2.70
N GLY A 69 -1.31 3.37 2.42
CA GLY A 69 -1.68 2.90 1.08
C GLY A 69 -0.53 2.63 0.11
N LEU A 70 0.72 2.75 0.55
CA LEU A 70 1.91 2.41 -0.24
C LEU A 70 2.67 1.23 0.40
N ALA A 71 3.01 0.21 -0.40
CA ALA A 71 3.84 -0.91 0.05
C ALA A 71 5.19 -0.42 0.59
N PHE A 72 5.67 -1.03 1.68
CA PHE A 72 6.94 -0.74 2.38
C PHE A 72 7.10 0.66 2.99
N SER A 73 6.33 1.64 2.54
CA SER A 73 6.34 3.03 2.97
C SER A 73 5.61 3.21 4.30
N VAL A 74 6.11 4.11 5.15
CA VAL A 74 5.38 4.55 6.36
C VAL A 74 5.36 6.08 6.47
N GLN A 75 4.48 6.60 7.33
CA GLN A 75 4.40 8.04 7.61
C GLN A 75 5.74 8.61 8.09
N PRO A 76 6.06 9.90 7.81
CA PRO A 76 7.36 10.49 8.13
C PRO A 76 7.80 10.37 9.59
N ASN A 77 6.85 10.41 10.53
CA ASN A 77 7.12 10.33 11.97
C ASN A 77 7.12 8.89 12.50
N ALA A 78 6.84 7.89 11.66
CA ALA A 78 6.83 6.49 12.07
C ALA A 78 8.26 5.93 12.15
N LYS A 79 8.46 4.96 13.05
CA LYS A 79 9.72 4.24 13.13
C LYS A 79 9.96 3.43 11.86
N PHE A 80 11.18 3.48 11.33
CA PHE A 80 11.63 2.66 10.22
C PHE A 80 11.36 1.16 10.43
N PRO A 81 10.51 0.54 9.60
CA PRO A 81 10.30 -0.89 9.63
C PRO A 81 11.58 -1.68 9.29
N PRO A 82 11.76 -2.91 9.80
CA PRO A 82 12.92 -3.75 9.46
C PRO A 82 13.11 -3.94 7.95
N SER A 83 12.02 -4.23 7.21
CA SER A 83 12.07 -4.44 5.76
C SER A 83 12.56 -3.19 5.03
N LEU A 84 12.04 -2.01 5.36
CA LEU A 84 12.47 -0.75 4.75
C LEU A 84 13.94 -0.43 5.07
N ARG A 85 14.41 -0.72 6.28
CA ARG A 85 15.83 -0.58 6.63
C ARG A 85 16.71 -1.48 5.77
N ASN A 86 16.27 -2.70 5.49
CA ASN A 86 17.03 -3.61 4.62
C ASN A 86 17.02 -3.13 3.17
N MET A 87 15.88 -2.63 2.66
CA MET A 87 15.82 -2.00 1.34
C MET A 87 16.78 -0.83 1.21
N TYR A 88 16.91 0.02 2.24
CA TYR A 88 17.82 1.17 2.19
C TYR A 88 19.29 0.80 2.36
N LYS A 89 19.60 -0.31 3.03
CA LYS A 89 20.96 -0.86 3.03
C LYS A 89 21.34 -1.31 1.62
N GLU A 90 20.49 -2.11 0.99
CA GLU A 90 20.70 -2.56 -0.38
C GLU A 90 20.81 -1.38 -1.35
N LEU A 91 19.93 -0.38 -1.23
CA LEU A 91 19.96 0.82 -2.05
C LEU A 91 21.29 1.60 -1.92
N ALA A 92 21.86 1.65 -0.71
CA ALA A 92 23.14 2.29 -0.46
C ALA A 92 24.31 1.45 -0.98
N ASP A 93 24.25 0.13 -0.83
CA ASP A 93 25.30 -0.79 -1.26
C ASP A 93 25.34 -0.94 -2.80
N ASP A 94 24.19 -0.96 -3.47
CA ASP A 94 24.06 -1.12 -4.92
C ASP A 94 24.39 0.16 -5.70
N ILE A 95 23.75 1.28 -5.34
CA ILE A 95 23.84 2.53 -6.12
C ILE A 95 24.32 3.74 -5.32
N GLY A 96 24.76 3.56 -4.07
CA GLY A 96 25.27 4.65 -3.23
C GLY A 96 24.20 5.66 -2.77
N CYS A 97 22.91 5.34 -2.91
CA CYS A 97 21.83 6.25 -2.56
C CYS A 97 21.41 6.07 -1.09
N VAL A 98 21.72 7.06 -0.27
CA VAL A 98 21.35 7.10 1.16
C VAL A 98 20.06 7.89 1.34
N ARG A 99 19.07 7.28 2.00
CA ARG A 99 17.78 7.91 2.29
C ARG A 99 17.51 7.97 3.80
N GLN A 100 16.87 9.05 4.24
CA GLN A 100 16.58 9.32 5.66
C GLN A 100 15.08 9.39 5.98
N THR A 101 14.22 9.47 4.96
CA THR A 101 12.77 9.45 5.12
C THR A 101 12.24 8.02 5.01
N PRO A 102 11.31 7.59 5.87
CA PRO A 102 10.67 6.29 5.73
C PRO A 102 9.47 6.32 4.75
N HIS A 103 9.19 7.48 4.17
CA HIS A 103 8.08 7.73 3.27
C HIS A 103 8.53 7.69 1.81
N LEU A 104 7.87 6.87 0.99
CA LEU A 104 8.24 6.52 -0.40
C LEU A 104 7.37 7.19 -1.48
N GLN A 105 6.63 8.25 -1.16
CA GLN A 105 5.77 8.93 -2.14
C GLN A 105 6.56 9.55 -3.30
N ASP A 106 7.81 9.93 -3.08
CA ASP A 106 8.72 10.40 -4.12
C ASP A 106 8.91 9.33 -5.22
N TRP A 107 9.12 8.07 -4.83
CA TRP A 107 9.22 6.95 -5.79
C TRP A 107 7.92 6.73 -6.56
N ALA A 108 6.78 6.79 -5.88
CA ALA A 108 5.47 6.65 -6.52
C ALA A 108 5.25 7.69 -7.62
N ARG A 109 5.57 8.97 -7.33
CA ARG A 109 5.46 10.07 -8.29
C ARG A 109 6.39 9.93 -9.50
N GLU A 110 7.46 9.15 -9.39
CA GLU A 110 8.39 8.89 -10.49
C GLU A 110 8.05 7.64 -11.31
N GLY A 111 6.94 6.94 -10.99
CA GLY A 111 6.44 5.79 -11.73
C GLY A 111 6.68 4.44 -11.06
N VAL A 112 7.02 4.42 -9.76
CA VAL A 112 7.15 3.17 -8.99
C VAL A 112 5.82 2.83 -8.31
N LEU A 113 5.09 1.86 -8.86
CA LEU A 113 3.86 1.38 -8.24
C LEU A 113 4.19 0.52 -7.02
N LEU A 114 3.98 1.07 -5.83
CA LEU A 114 4.20 0.43 -4.53
C LEU A 114 2.91 -0.25 -4.04
N LEU A 115 2.64 -1.47 -4.52
CA LEU A 115 1.36 -2.15 -4.33
C LEU A 115 1.48 -3.33 -3.36
N ASN A 116 0.63 -3.36 -2.33
CA ASN A 116 0.47 -4.59 -1.54
C ASN A 116 -0.53 -5.52 -2.23
N THR A 117 -0.32 -6.84 -2.11
CA THR A 117 -1.28 -7.83 -2.60
C THR A 117 -2.59 -7.86 -1.82
N VAL A 118 -2.55 -7.45 -0.56
CA VAL A 118 -3.69 -7.22 0.32
C VAL A 118 -3.68 -5.74 0.70
N LEU A 119 -4.80 -5.03 0.56
CA LEU A 119 -4.83 -3.58 0.70
C LEU A 119 -5.21 -3.07 2.09
N THR A 120 -5.71 -3.95 2.97
CA THR A 120 -6.11 -3.59 4.33
C THR A 120 -5.66 -4.63 5.36
N VAL A 121 -5.56 -4.24 6.62
CA VAL A 121 -5.21 -5.13 7.74
C VAL A 121 -5.81 -4.62 9.04
N ARG A 122 -6.14 -5.51 9.96
CA ARG A 122 -6.59 -5.15 11.31
C ARG A 122 -5.39 -4.79 12.18
N GLN A 123 -5.56 -3.81 13.07
CA GLN A 123 -4.51 -3.40 13.98
C GLN A 123 -3.96 -4.58 14.79
N GLY A 124 -2.64 -4.74 14.78
CA GLY A 124 -1.95 -5.79 15.55
C GLY A 124 -2.06 -7.21 14.98
N GLU A 125 -2.79 -7.42 13.89
CA GLU A 125 -3.07 -8.75 13.33
C GLU A 125 -2.60 -8.83 11.87
N ALA A 126 -1.32 -9.14 11.67
CA ALA A 126 -0.76 -9.36 10.33
C ALA A 126 -1.57 -10.43 9.57
N ASN A 127 -1.79 -10.21 8.27
CA ASN A 127 -2.57 -11.07 7.38
C ASN A 127 -4.06 -11.27 7.74
N SER A 128 -4.64 -10.46 8.63
CA SER A 128 -6.04 -10.61 9.03
C SER A 128 -7.02 -10.58 7.84
N HIS A 129 -6.67 -9.89 6.75
CA HIS A 129 -7.52 -9.73 5.57
C HIS A 129 -6.98 -10.43 4.30
N ARG A 130 -6.16 -11.48 4.45
CA ARG A 130 -5.50 -12.14 3.32
C ARG A 130 -6.45 -12.77 2.29
N ASP A 131 -7.54 -13.37 2.75
CA ASP A 131 -8.42 -14.22 1.93
C ASP A 131 -9.77 -13.55 1.63
N ILE A 132 -9.78 -12.21 1.55
CA ILE A 132 -10.98 -11.37 1.44
C ILE A 132 -11.14 -10.81 0.04
#